data_AF-A0A1G5GSR1-F1
#
_entry.id   AF-A0A1G5GSR1-F1
#
_cell.length_a   1.000
_cell.length_b   1.000
_cell.length_c   1.000
_cell.angle_alpha   90.00
_cell.angle_beta   90.00
_cell.angle_gamma   90.00
#
_symmetry.space_group_name_H-M   'P 1'
#
loop_
_entity.id
_entity.type
_entity.pdbx_description
1 polymer ?
#
loop_
_entity_poly.entity_id
_entity_poly.type
_entity_poly.pdbx_seq_one_letter_code
_entity_poly.pdbx_strand_id
1 'polypeptide(L)'
;MINYKTELEAQLKELTALEKKISSRLKDYKGVEKGNIRVCMCHGSAQYHFKKEGEDIERYIPKYEISKIQKLVQRDYDEKIHRELLDMINRLDKFNKKYDIGKLSALYDNLPIGRKKLINPVVPTVEITVEEWLRLHPGNKNTYEK
;
A
#
# COMPACT_ATOMS: atom_id res chain seq x y z
N MET A 1 -5.78 20.29 8.84
CA MET A 1 -5.73 19.23 7.82
C MET A 1 -4.72 18.18 8.29
N ILE A 2 -5.04 16.89 8.25
CA ILE A 2 -4.15 15.84 8.77
C ILE A 2 -3.04 15.55 7.74
N ASN A 3 -1.80 15.48 8.19
CA ASN A 3 -0.66 15.16 7.34
C ASN A 3 -0.30 13.67 7.46
N TYR A 4 -0.69 12.87 6.47
CA TYR A 4 -0.44 11.43 6.42
C TYR A 4 0.98 11.01 5.99
N LYS A 5 1.93 11.95 5.90
CA LYS A 5 3.24 11.67 5.32
C LYS A 5 3.98 10.55 6.06
N THR A 6 3.95 10.56 7.39
CA THR A 6 4.62 9.56 8.22
C THR A 6 4.00 8.18 8.04
N GLU A 7 2.67 8.10 7.99
CA GLU A 7 1.92 6.86 7.79
C GLU A 7 2.21 6.26 6.41
N LEU A 8 2.27 7.09 5.37
CA LEU A 8 2.57 6.65 4.01
C LEU A 8 4.03 6.20 3.85
N GLU A 9 4.97 6.84 4.56
CA GLU A 9 6.37 6.41 4.62
C GLU A 9 6.54 5.08 5.37
N ALA A 10 5.79 4.89 6.46
CA ALA A 10 5.75 3.63 7.19
C ALA A 10 5.20 2.49 6.31
N GLN A 11 4.08 2.73 5.62
CA GLN A 11 3.49 1.74 4.71
C GLN A 11 4.44 1.39 3.55
N LEU A 12 5.16 2.37 2.99
CA LEU A 12 6.18 2.12 1.96
C LEU A 12 7.30 1.21 2.48
N LYS A 13 7.74 1.40 3.73
CA LYS A 13 8.74 0.55 4.38
C LYS A 13 8.25 -0.88 4.56
N GLU A 14 6.99 -1.07 4.97
CA GLU A 14 6.37 -2.39 5.10
C GLU A 14 6.30 -3.13 3.75
N LEU A 15 5.80 -2.45 2.71
CA LEU A 15 5.73 -3.03 1.36
C LEU A 15 7.12 -3.42 0.83
N THR A 16 8.13 -2.59 1.07
CA THR A 16 9.52 -2.88 0.68
C THR A 16 10.09 -4.09 1.45
N ALA A 17 9.74 -4.25 2.73
CA ALA A 17 10.14 -5.42 3.51
C ALA A 17 9.49 -6.72 3.00
N LEU A 18 8.20 -6.65 2.61
CA LEU A 18 7.50 -7.76 1.96
C LEU A 18 8.11 -8.11 0.60
N GLU A 19 8.43 -7.10 -0.22
CA GLU A 19 9.09 -7.29 -1.51
C GLU A 19 10.43 -8.01 -1.34
N LYS A 20 11.26 -7.58 -0.37
CA LYS A 20 12.55 -8.22 -0.09
C LYS A 20 12.41 -9.69 0.30
N LYS A 21 11.35 -10.03 1.04
CA LYS A 21 11.06 -11.41 1.44
C LYS A 21 10.70 -12.26 0.22
N ILE A 22 9.85 -11.74 -0.67
CA ILE A 22 9.41 -12.46 -1.87
C ILE A 22 10.55 -12.56 -2.90
N SER A 23 11.30 -11.49 -3.12
CA SER A 23 12.44 -11.50 -4.04
C SER A 23 13.53 -12.49 -3.61
N SER A 24 13.67 -12.77 -2.32
CA SER A 24 14.49 -13.88 -1.83
C SER A 24 13.95 -15.24 -2.26
N ARG A 25 12.65 -15.50 -2.04
CA ARG A 25 12.00 -16.77 -2.43
C ARG A 25 12.05 -17.03 -3.93
N LEU A 26 11.86 -15.98 -4.74
CA LEU A 26 11.92 -16.08 -6.20
C LEU A 26 13.29 -16.54 -6.70
N LYS A 27 14.38 -16.28 -5.96
CA LYS A 27 15.72 -16.81 -6.32
C LYS A 27 15.78 -18.33 -6.20
N ASP A 28 15.07 -18.92 -5.25
CA ASP A 28 15.03 -20.37 -5.01
C ASP A 28 14.23 -21.13 -6.08
N TYR A 29 13.45 -20.39 -6.89
CA TYR A 29 12.68 -20.93 -8.01
C TYR A 29 13.43 -20.87 -9.35
N LYS A 30 14.68 -20.37 -9.37
CA LYS A 30 15.53 -20.42 -10.57
C LYS A 30 15.73 -21.88 -10.99
N GLY A 31 15.23 -22.23 -12.18
CA GLY A 31 15.29 -23.60 -12.72
C GLY A 31 14.02 -24.43 -12.52
N VAL A 32 12.98 -23.91 -11.86
CA VAL A 32 11.66 -24.57 -11.80
C VAL A 32 10.93 -24.39 -13.13
N GLU A 33 10.39 -25.49 -13.68
CA GLU A 33 9.67 -25.50 -14.96
C GLU A 33 8.50 -24.52 -14.98
N LYS A 34 8.48 -23.56 -15.91
CA LYS A 34 7.36 -22.65 -16.11
C LYS A 34 6.18 -23.35 -16.78
N GLY A 35 4.98 -22.95 -16.44
CA GLY A 35 3.75 -23.58 -16.92
C GLY A 35 2.55 -23.27 -16.04
N ASN A 36 1.41 -23.87 -16.36
CA ASN A 36 0.16 -23.71 -15.63
C ASN A 36 -0.25 -25.02 -14.96
N ILE A 37 -0.73 -24.93 -13.71
CA ILE A 37 -1.36 -26.05 -13.01
C ILE A 37 -2.88 -25.90 -13.09
N ARG A 38 -3.54 -26.88 -13.70
CA ARG A 38 -4.99 -27.07 -13.59
C ARG A 38 -5.29 -28.00 -12.43
N VAL A 39 -6.23 -27.59 -11.59
CA VAL A 39 -6.78 -28.42 -10.52
C VAL A 39 -8.19 -28.84 -10.92
N CYS A 40 -8.46 -30.14 -10.91
CA CYS A 40 -9.80 -30.69 -11.09
C CYS A 40 -10.16 -31.61 -9.93
N MET A 41 -11.45 -31.85 -9.74
CA MET A 41 -11.96 -32.77 -8.72
C MET A 41 -12.48 -34.03 -9.39
N CYS A 42 -12.10 -35.19 -8.88
CA CYS A 42 -12.58 -36.48 -9.37
C CYS A 42 -12.86 -37.39 -8.16
N HIS A 43 -14.10 -37.88 -8.04
CA HIS A 43 -14.53 -38.74 -6.93
C HIS A 43 -14.14 -38.20 -5.54
N GLY A 44 -14.27 -36.89 -5.33
CA GLY A 44 -13.93 -36.23 -4.06
C GLY A 44 -12.44 -35.97 -3.82
N SER A 45 -11.56 -36.33 -4.76
CA SER A 45 -10.12 -36.08 -4.68
C SER A 45 -9.65 -35.03 -5.68
N ALA A 46 -8.76 -34.14 -5.25
CA ALA A 46 -8.10 -33.19 -6.14
C ALA A 46 -7.09 -33.90 -7.04
N GLN A 47 -7.17 -33.62 -8.34
CA GLN A 47 -6.24 -34.04 -9.38
C GLN A 47 -5.53 -32.82 -9.93
N TYR A 48 -4.25 -32.98 -10.21
CA TYR A 48 -3.36 -31.89 -10.62
C TYR A 48 -2.79 -32.22 -11.99
N HIS A 49 -2.98 -31.31 -12.93
CA HIS A 49 -2.46 -31.42 -14.28
C HIS A 49 -1.54 -30.24 -14.53
N PHE A 50 -0.32 -30.50 -15.01
CA PHE A 50 0.65 -29.47 -15.34
C PHE A 50 0.83 -29.39 -16.85
N LYS A 51 0.67 -28.18 -17.38
CA LYS A 51 0.98 -27.84 -18.76
C LYS A 51 2.22 -26.96 -18.75
N LYS A 52 3.33 -27.50 -19.24
CA LYS A 52 4.60 -26.76 -19.35
C LYS A 52 4.46 -25.64 -20.39
N GLU A 53 5.11 -24.52 -20.15
CA GLU A 53 5.15 -23.41 -21.10
C GLU A 53 5.78 -23.88 -22.43
N GLY A 54 5.06 -23.70 -23.54
CA GLY A 54 5.46 -24.17 -24.86
C GLY A 54 5.03 -25.60 -25.22
N GLU A 55 4.46 -26.37 -24.29
CA GLU A 55 3.81 -27.64 -24.61
C GLU A 55 2.30 -27.44 -24.77
N ASP A 56 1.67 -28.16 -25.69
CA ASP A 56 0.21 -28.15 -25.85
C ASP A 56 -0.52 -29.15 -24.95
N ILE A 57 0.22 -30.17 -24.47
CA ILE A 57 -0.32 -31.30 -23.73
C ILE A 57 -0.17 -31.06 -22.23
N GLU A 58 -1.26 -31.30 -21.48
CA GLU A 58 -1.24 -31.33 -20.02
C GLU A 58 -0.90 -32.73 -19.50
N ARG A 59 -0.06 -32.82 -18.46
CA ARG A 59 0.34 -34.08 -17.85
C ARG A 59 -0.18 -34.17 -16.43
N TYR A 60 -0.81 -35.29 -16.09
CA TYR A 60 -1.22 -35.57 -14.72
C TYR A 60 0.03 -35.70 -13.82
N ILE A 61 0.00 -35.00 -12.68
CA ILE A 61 1.01 -35.16 -11.63
C ILE A 61 0.43 -36.05 -10.54
N PRO A 62 1.04 -37.21 -10.26
CA PRO A 62 0.54 -38.13 -9.26
C PRO A 62 0.71 -37.58 -7.83
N LYS A 63 -0.16 -38.03 -6.92
CA LYS A 63 -0.23 -37.53 -5.53
C LYS A 63 1.08 -37.64 -4.74
N TYR A 64 1.92 -38.63 -5.03
CA TYR A 64 3.21 -38.77 -4.35
C TYR A 64 4.20 -37.64 -4.71
N GLU A 65 3.98 -36.92 -5.81
CA GLU A 65 4.76 -35.73 -6.22
C GLU A 65 4.12 -34.41 -5.77
N ILE A 66 3.31 -34.43 -4.70
CA ILE A 66 2.63 -33.22 -4.19
C ILE A 66 3.60 -32.06 -3.88
N SER A 67 4.85 -32.37 -3.50
CA SER A 67 5.89 -31.37 -3.28
C SER A 67 6.24 -30.59 -4.56
N LYS A 68 6.22 -31.23 -5.73
CA LYS A 68 6.41 -30.57 -7.04
C LYS A 68 5.26 -29.60 -7.31
N ILE A 69 4.02 -30.03 -7.08
CA ILE A 69 2.81 -29.19 -7.23
C ILE A 69 2.88 -27.99 -6.30
N GLN A 70 3.19 -28.19 -5.02
CA GLN A 70 3.33 -27.12 -4.03
C GLN A 70 4.37 -26.08 -4.47
N LYS A 71 5.54 -26.53 -4.94
CA LYS A 71 6.60 -25.62 -5.42
C LYS A 71 6.16 -24.79 -6.62
N LEU A 72 5.46 -25.40 -7.58
CA LEU A 72 4.97 -24.73 -8.78
C LEU A 72 3.88 -23.69 -8.45
N VAL A 73 2.87 -24.08 -7.67
CA VAL A 73 1.78 -23.16 -7.26
C VAL A 73 2.32 -22.03 -6.39
N GLN A 74 3.25 -22.32 -5.48
CA GLN A 74 3.86 -21.29 -4.62
C GLN A 74 4.66 -20.29 -5.45
N ARG A 75 5.43 -20.74 -6.44
CA ARG A 75 6.14 -19.84 -7.36
C ARG A 75 5.15 -18.92 -8.07
N ASP A 76 4.10 -19.48 -8.67
CA ASP A 76 3.13 -18.67 -9.44
C ASP A 76 2.43 -17.64 -8.57
N TYR A 77 2.14 -17.99 -7.31
CA TYR A 77 1.63 -17.06 -6.31
C TYR A 77 2.66 -15.96 -5.98
N ASP A 78 3.90 -16.34 -5.64
CA ASP A 78 4.95 -15.40 -5.28
C ASP A 78 5.28 -14.44 -6.43
N GLU A 79 5.29 -14.90 -7.69
CA GLU A 79 5.48 -14.06 -8.87
C GLU A 79 4.34 -13.05 -9.06
N LYS A 80 3.09 -13.45 -8.80
CA LYS A 80 1.94 -12.54 -8.84
C LYS A 80 2.03 -11.48 -7.76
N ILE A 81 2.27 -11.88 -6.51
CA ILE A 81 2.40 -10.94 -5.39
C ILE A 81 3.59 -10.00 -5.61
N HIS A 82 4.72 -10.49 -6.13
CA HIS A 82 5.88 -9.64 -6.42
C HIS A 82 5.54 -8.50 -7.39
N ARG A 83 4.80 -8.80 -8.47
CA ARG A 83 4.34 -7.78 -9.42
C ARG A 83 3.43 -6.74 -8.77
N GLU A 84 2.45 -7.18 -7.98
CA GLU A 84 1.55 -6.28 -7.26
C GLU A 84 2.31 -5.39 -6.27
N LEU A 85 3.26 -5.96 -5.51
CA LEU A 85 4.11 -5.21 -4.58
C LEU A 85 4.92 -4.15 -5.31
N LEU A 86 5.54 -4.48 -6.45
CA LEU A 86 6.31 -3.51 -7.23
C LEU A 86 5.44 -2.37 -7.76
N ASP A 87 4.24 -2.65 -8.24
CA ASP A 87 3.30 -1.60 -8.67
C ASP A 87 2.91 -0.69 -7.50
N MET A 88 2.52 -1.28 -6.36
CA MET A 88 2.13 -0.54 -5.16
C MET A 88 3.27 0.33 -4.63
N ILE A 89 4.49 -0.21 -4.51
CA ILE A 89 5.68 0.52 -4.07
C ILE A 89 5.94 1.70 -5.01
N ASN A 90 5.93 1.48 -6.32
CA ASN A 90 6.19 2.52 -7.31
C ASN A 90 5.15 3.65 -7.25
N ARG A 91 3.86 3.30 -7.10
CA ARG A 91 2.78 4.28 -6.96
C ARG A 91 2.91 5.09 -5.67
N LEU A 92 3.13 4.42 -4.54
CA LEU A 92 3.23 5.05 -3.24
C LEU A 92 4.48 5.93 -3.12
N ASP A 93 5.63 5.47 -3.61
CA ASP A 93 6.86 6.27 -3.66
C ASP A 93 6.68 7.55 -4.49
N LYS A 94 6.08 7.45 -5.69
CA LYS A 94 5.78 8.60 -6.53
C LYS A 94 4.81 9.58 -5.86
N PHE A 95 3.82 9.06 -5.14
CA PHE A 95 2.90 9.87 -4.37
C PHE A 95 3.62 10.61 -3.24
N ASN A 96 4.37 9.89 -2.40
CA ASN A 96 5.09 10.44 -1.24
C ASN A 96 6.08 11.55 -1.62
N LYS A 97 6.75 11.42 -2.77
CA LYS A 97 7.66 12.46 -3.29
C LYS A 97 6.96 13.78 -3.62
N LYS A 98 5.67 13.74 -3.98
CA LYS A 98 4.88 14.91 -4.39
C LYS A 98 3.93 15.39 -3.31
N TYR A 99 3.59 14.51 -2.36
CA TYR A 99 2.66 14.79 -1.29
C TYR A 99 3.31 15.70 -0.25
N ASP A 100 2.85 16.95 -0.25
CA ASP A 100 3.25 17.97 0.70
C ASP A 100 2.06 18.89 0.97
N ILE A 101 1.33 18.55 2.01
CA ILE A 101 0.14 19.29 2.43
C ILE A 101 0.50 20.64 3.07
N GLY A 102 1.72 20.76 3.61
CA GLY A 102 2.23 21.97 4.25
C GLY A 102 2.42 23.11 3.23
N LYS A 103 2.63 22.80 1.96
CA LYS A 103 2.68 23.79 0.88
C LYS A 103 1.43 24.67 0.82
N LEU A 104 0.25 24.13 1.13
CA LEU A 104 -0.99 24.90 1.09
C LEU A 104 -1.00 26.02 2.13
N SER A 105 -0.64 25.70 3.38
CA SER A 105 -0.51 26.70 4.45
C SER A 105 0.63 27.68 4.17
N ALA A 106 1.78 27.17 3.69
CA ALA A 106 2.95 27.97 3.37
C ALA A 106 2.69 29.08 2.33
N LEU A 107 1.71 28.91 1.43
CA LEU A 107 1.32 29.95 0.47
C LEU A 107 0.83 31.22 1.17
N TYR A 108 0.08 31.09 2.26
CA TYR A 108 -0.34 32.24 3.05
C TYR A 108 0.75 32.67 4.03
N ASP A 109 1.39 31.72 4.71
CA ASP A 109 2.36 32.00 5.77
C ASP A 109 3.58 32.79 5.28
N ASN A 110 3.99 32.59 4.03
CA ASN A 110 5.12 33.29 3.41
C ASN A 110 4.76 34.68 2.85
N LEU A 111 3.50 35.12 2.91
CA LEU A 111 3.12 36.46 2.43
C LEU A 111 3.60 37.56 3.38
N PRO A 112 3.99 38.74 2.86
CA PRO A 112 4.25 39.91 3.70
C PRO A 112 3.03 40.27 4.55
N ILE A 113 3.26 40.85 5.73
CA ILE A 113 2.19 41.21 6.69
C ILE A 113 1.10 42.08 6.06
N GLY A 114 1.48 43.07 5.22
CA GLY A 114 0.49 43.87 4.48
C GLY A 114 -0.35 43.04 3.50
N ARG A 115 0.30 42.04 2.86
CA ARG A 115 -0.30 40.93 2.08
C ARG A 115 -1.45 40.25 2.82
N LYS A 116 -1.07 39.67 3.96
CA LYS A 116 -1.93 38.84 4.80
C LYS A 116 -3.21 39.56 5.23
N LYS A 117 -3.11 40.85 5.59
CA LYS A 117 -4.27 41.68 5.98
C LYS A 117 -5.34 41.85 4.91
N LEU A 118 -5.00 41.64 3.63
CA LEU A 118 -5.90 41.83 2.50
C LEU A 118 -6.45 40.52 1.94
N ILE A 119 -6.04 39.38 2.48
CA ILE A 119 -6.35 38.06 1.94
C ILE A 119 -7.13 37.27 2.99
N ASN A 120 -8.26 36.69 2.56
CA ASN A 120 -8.96 35.68 3.34
C ASN A 120 -8.42 34.29 2.95
N PRO A 121 -7.65 33.61 3.80
CA PRO A 121 -7.03 32.33 3.44
C PRO A 121 -8.08 31.22 3.29
N VAL A 122 -7.93 30.38 2.28
CA VAL A 122 -8.82 29.23 2.02
C VAL A 122 -8.62 28.12 3.06
N VAL A 123 -7.37 27.88 3.44
CA VAL A 123 -7.04 27.01 4.57
C VAL A 123 -6.95 27.90 5.81
N PRO A 124 -7.76 27.69 6.85
CA PRO A 124 -7.68 28.48 8.06
C PRO A 124 -6.27 28.45 8.65
N THR A 125 -5.75 29.61 9.01
CA THR A 125 -4.47 29.70 9.71
C THR A 125 -4.63 29.22 11.15
N VAL A 126 -3.51 29.05 11.85
CA VAL A 126 -3.52 28.68 13.26
C VAL A 126 -4.29 29.73 14.07
N GLU A 127 -4.07 31.01 13.81
CA GLU A 127 -4.71 32.12 14.51
C GLU A 127 -6.23 32.10 14.30
N ILE A 128 -6.69 31.97 13.05
CA ILE A 128 -8.12 31.88 12.72
C ILE A 128 -8.75 30.67 13.43
N THR A 129 -8.04 29.54 13.45
CA THR A 129 -8.52 28.32 14.10
C THR A 129 -8.63 28.50 15.62
N VAL A 130 -7.65 29.17 16.24
CA VAL A 130 -7.64 29.47 17.69
C VAL A 130 -8.74 30.47 18.05
N GLU A 131 -8.90 31.54 17.28
CA GLU A 131 -9.95 32.54 17.48
C GLU A 131 -11.35 31.92 17.38
N GLU A 132 -11.58 31.09 16.36
CA GLU A 132 -12.85 30.38 16.19
C GLU A 132 -13.10 29.41 17.34
N TRP A 133 -12.06 28.69 17.78
CA TRP A 133 -12.19 27.80 18.94
C TRP A 133 -12.54 28.56 20.22
N LEU A 134 -11.88 29.69 20.50
CA LEU A 134 -12.17 30.55 21.66
C LEU A 134 -13.58 31.15 21.59
N ARG A 135 -14.04 31.53 20.39
CA ARG A 135 -15.40 32.03 20.15
C ARG A 135 -16.46 30.97 20.46
N LEU A 136 -16.21 29.72 20.06
CA LEU A 136 -17.11 28.58 20.32
C LEU A 136 -17.04 28.09 21.78
N HIS A 137 -15.90 28.28 22.45
CA HIS A 137 -15.65 27.84 23.82
C HIS A 137 -15.34 29.03 24.75
N PRO A 138 -16.31 29.95 24.94
CA PRO A 138 -16.11 31.10 25.82
C PRO A 138 -15.87 30.63 27.27
N GLY A 139 -14.81 31.16 27.88
CA GLY A 139 -14.51 30.93 29.30
C GLY A 139 -15.57 31.51 30.24
N ASN A 140 -15.42 31.24 31.55
CA ASN A 140 -16.28 31.76 32.62
C ASN A 140 -17.77 31.36 32.55
N LYS A 141 -18.11 30.23 31.91
CA LYS A 141 -19.46 29.63 31.93
C LYS A 141 -19.68 28.60 33.05
N ASN A 142 -18.80 28.56 34.05
CA ASN A 142 -18.93 27.57 35.13
C ASN A 142 -20.07 28.00 36.08
N THR A 143 -21.14 27.23 36.14
CA THR A 143 -22.34 27.51 36.95
C THR A 143 -22.16 27.02 38.39
N TYR A 144 -21.09 27.45 39.05
CA TYR A 144 -20.91 27.14 40.47
C TYR A 144 -21.86 28.02 41.29
N GLU A 145 -23.05 27.50 41.60
CA GLU A 145 -23.96 28.10 42.56
C GLU A 145 -23.45 27.83 43.97
N LYS A 146 -23.40 28.89 44.80
CA LYS A 146 -22.95 28.84 46.20
C LYS A 146 -24.04 28.31 47.13
#